data_AF-A0A517RAJ6-F1
#
_entry.id   AF-A0A517RAJ6-F1
#
_cell.length_a   1.000
_cell.length_b   1.000
_cell.length_c   1.000
_cell.angle_alpha   90.00
_cell.angle_beta   90.00
_cell.angle_gamma   90.00
#
_symmetry.space_group_name_H-M   'P 1'
#
loop_
_entity.id
_entity.type
_entity.pdbx_description
1 polymer ?
#
loop_
_entity_poly.entity_id
_entity_poly.type
_entity_poly.pdbx_seq_one_letter_code
_entity_poly.pdbx_strand_id
1 'polypeptide(L)'
;MPDPKQLKVNDRVRFVSLPEEWDNPKFTVHASCVRFMKQLIQRKYSSQIHELDENGFPLIEARIRTGKVIVYHGWCIFEETGWVKVQPRKKK
;
A
#
# COMPACT_ATOMS: atom_id res chain seq x y z
N MET A 1 -7.92 12.41 -7.93
CA MET A 1 -6.89 11.35 -7.84
C MET A 1 -7.58 10.00 -8.07
N PRO A 2 -6.89 8.87 -8.29
CA PRO A 2 -7.58 7.59 -8.47
C PRO A 2 -8.31 7.18 -7.19
N ASP A 3 -9.60 6.87 -7.30
CA ASP A 3 -10.40 6.35 -6.19
C ASP A 3 -9.91 4.92 -5.84
N PRO A 4 -9.45 4.65 -4.60
CA PRO A 4 -8.96 3.34 -4.21
C PRO A 4 -10.01 2.23 -4.38
N LYS A 5 -11.30 2.54 -4.32
CA LYS A 5 -12.39 1.56 -4.53
C LYS A 5 -12.50 1.06 -5.98
N GLN A 6 -11.82 1.71 -6.92
CA GLN A 6 -11.74 1.23 -8.30
C GLN A 6 -10.72 0.09 -8.49
N LEU A 7 -9.88 -0.15 -7.48
CA LEU A 7 -8.95 -1.27 -7.48
C LEU A 7 -9.69 -2.59 -7.29
N LYS A 8 -9.24 -3.62 -8.00
CA LYS A 8 -9.81 -4.96 -7.97
C LYS A 8 -8.79 -5.96 -7.42
N VAL A 9 -9.27 -7.09 -6.91
CA VAL A 9 -8.42 -8.24 -6.60
C VAL A 9 -7.55 -8.56 -7.82
N ASN A 10 -6.27 -8.87 -7.58
CA ASN A 10 -5.21 -9.06 -8.58
C ASN A 10 -4.66 -7.81 -9.28
N ASP A 11 -5.25 -6.62 -9.08
CA ASP A 11 -4.55 -5.39 -9.45
C ASP A 11 -3.24 -5.27 -8.68
N ARG A 12 -2.29 -4.52 -9.24
CA ARG A 12 -1.05 -4.21 -8.56
C ARG A 12 -0.93 -2.71 -8.37
N VAL A 13 -0.46 -2.33 -7.20
CA VAL A 13 -0.18 -0.95 -6.85
C VAL A 13 1.27 -0.82 -6.42
N ARG A 14 1.85 0.36 -6.63
CA ARG A 14 3.17 0.71 -6.10
C ARG A 14 3.04 2.00 -5.32
N PHE A 15 3.52 2.00 -4.09
CA PHE A 15 3.62 3.20 -3.26
C PHE A 15 4.82 4.04 -3.72
N VAL A 16 4.58 5.34 -3.92
CA VAL A 16 5.55 6.29 -4.51
C VAL A 16 5.88 7.44 -3.57
N SER A 17 4.98 7.78 -2.65
CA SER A 17 5.17 8.78 -1.60
C SER A 17 4.31 8.42 -0.39
N LEU A 18 4.49 9.13 0.72
CA LEU A 18 3.50 9.10 1.79
C LEU A 18 2.20 9.73 1.27
N PRO A 19 1.03 9.27 1.75
CA PRO A 19 -0.22 9.93 1.41
C PRO A 19 -0.30 11.35 2.00
N GLU A 20 -0.76 12.31 1.21
CA GLU A 20 -1.00 13.70 1.63
C GLU A 20 -2.05 13.77 2.76
N GLU A 21 -2.97 12.81 2.80
CA GLU A 21 -3.99 12.66 3.83
C GLU A 21 -3.39 12.49 5.23
N TRP A 22 -2.14 12.02 5.32
CA TRP A 22 -1.44 11.83 6.59
C TRP A 22 -0.87 13.13 7.17
N ASP A 23 -0.75 14.19 6.36
CA ASP A 23 -0.31 15.51 6.82
C ASP A 23 -1.44 16.29 7.50
N ASN A 24 -2.65 15.71 7.59
CA ASN A 24 -3.78 16.33 8.26
C ASN A 24 -3.53 16.44 9.78
N PRO A 25 -3.43 17.66 10.34
CA PRO A 25 -3.09 17.86 11.76
C PRO A 25 -4.17 17.38 12.74
N LYS A 26 -5.38 17.06 12.26
CA LYS A 26 -6.47 16.54 13.09
C LYS A 26 -6.28 15.07 13.47
N PHE A 27 -5.41 14.35 12.76
CA PHE A 27 -5.19 12.92 12.95
C PHE A 27 -3.71 12.64 13.16
N THR A 28 -3.41 11.57 13.87
CA THR A 28 -2.03 11.11 14.07
C THR A 28 -1.88 9.72 13.50
N VAL A 29 -0.98 9.58 12.55
CA VAL A 29 -0.60 8.27 12.01
C VAL A 29 0.51 7.68 12.89
N HIS A 30 0.30 6.44 13.33
CA HIS A 30 1.26 5.77 14.19
C HIS A 30 2.62 5.60 13.48
N ALA A 31 3.72 5.84 14.21
CA ALA A 31 5.06 5.86 13.63
C ALA A 31 5.46 4.53 12.96
N SER A 32 4.89 3.39 13.40
CA SER A 32 5.12 2.09 12.74
C SER A 32 4.51 2.05 11.33
N CYS A 33 3.33 2.64 11.12
CA CYS A 33 2.68 2.74 9.82
C CYS A 33 3.53 3.58 8.87
N VAL A 34 4.07 4.71 9.37
CA VAL A 34 4.98 5.57 8.60
C VAL A 34 6.25 4.83 8.19
N ARG A 35 6.86 4.09 9.11
CA ARG A 35 8.05 3.29 8.82
C ARG A 35 7.77 2.21 7.78
N PHE A 36 6.66 1.49 7.94
CA PHE A 36 6.21 0.47 7.01
C PHE A 36 6.01 1.05 5.60
N MET A 37 5.28 2.15 5.48
CA MET A 37 5.02 2.80 4.18
C MET A 37 6.31 3.28 3.52
N LYS A 38 7.23 3.89 4.27
CA LYS A 38 8.56 4.28 3.76
C LYS A 38 9.34 3.09 3.21
N GLN A 39 9.27 1.92 3.85
CA GLN A 39 9.90 0.70 3.34
C GLN A 39 9.24 0.22 2.04
N LEU A 40 7.91 0.30 1.92
CA LEU A 40 7.19 -0.03 0.68
C LEU A 40 7.60 0.89 -0.48
N ILE A 41 7.75 2.18 -0.22
CA ILE A 41 8.21 3.17 -1.20
C ILE A 41 9.66 2.88 -1.62
N GLN A 42 10.55 2.68 -0.65
CA GLN A 42 11.98 2.47 -0.89
C GLN A 42 12.27 1.21 -1.71
N ARG A 43 11.54 0.11 -1.46
CA ARG A 43 11.75 -1.15 -2.19
C ARG A 43 11.29 -1.08 -3.66
N LYS A 44 10.45 -0.10 -4.03
CA LYS A 44 9.90 0.10 -5.39
C LYS A 44 9.13 -1.09 -5.98
N TYR A 45 8.84 -2.10 -5.17
CA TYR A 45 8.08 -3.28 -5.57
C TYR A 45 6.59 -2.97 -5.57
N SER A 46 5.87 -3.56 -6.51
CA SER A 46 4.42 -3.49 -6.51
C SER A 46 3.82 -4.55 -5.59
N SER A 47 2.80 -4.15 -4.83
CA SER A 47 1.98 -5.02 -4.01
C SER A 47 0.74 -5.42 -4.80
N GLN A 48 0.30 -6.66 -4.66
CA GLN A 48 -0.94 -7.14 -5.27
C GLN A 48 -2.10 -6.95 -4.30
N ILE A 49 -3.25 -6.53 -4.83
CA ILE A 49 -4.50 -6.53 -4.06
C ILE A 49 -4.93 -7.98 -3.89
N HIS A 50 -4.93 -8.45 -2.64
CA HIS A 50 -5.31 -9.81 -2.27
C HIS A 50 -6.83 -9.93 -2.07
N GLU A 51 -7.44 -8.89 -1.50
CA GLU A 51 -8.83 -8.91 -1.07
C GLU A 51 -9.41 -7.50 -1.12
N LEU A 52 -10.74 -7.39 -1.14
CA LEU A 52 -11.47 -6.16 -0.85
C LEU A 52 -12.22 -6.36 0.47
N ASP A 53 -12.20 -5.38 1.37
CA ASP A 53 -12.99 -5.47 2.60
C ASP A 53 -14.50 -5.38 2.33
N GLU A 54 -15.29 -5.50 3.39
CA GLU A 54 -16.76 -5.38 3.37
C GLU A 54 -17.27 -4.05 2.78
N ASN A 55 -16.45 -3.01 2.76
CA ASN A 55 -16.76 -1.67 2.25
C ASN A 55 -16.17 -1.41 0.85
N GLY A 56 -15.54 -2.42 0.25
CA GLY A 56 -14.92 -2.37 -1.08
C GLY A 56 -13.52 -1.74 -1.11
N PHE A 57 -12.87 -1.53 0.03
CA PHE A 57 -11.49 -1.03 0.06
C PHE A 57 -10.48 -2.14 -0.19
N PRO A 58 -9.43 -1.88 -0.97
CA PRO A 58 -8.47 -2.90 -1.36
C PRO A 58 -7.43 -3.16 -0.27
N LEU A 59 -7.21 -4.45 0.01
CA LEU A 59 -6.22 -4.94 0.95
C LEU A 59 -5.03 -5.53 0.21
N ILE A 60 -3.84 -5.13 0.65
CA ILE A 60 -2.59 -5.75 0.24
C ILE A 60 -1.97 -6.54 1.38
N GLU A 61 -1.17 -7.52 1.01
CA GLU A 61 -0.22 -8.15 1.92
C GLU A 61 1.20 -7.89 1.47
N ALA A 62 2.05 -7.47 2.41
CA ALA A 62 3.46 -7.27 2.18
C ALA A 62 4.29 -8.09 3.17
N ARG A 63 5.23 -8.85 2.62
CA ARG A 63 6.30 -9.50 3.38
C ARG A 63 7.47 -8.54 3.42
N ILE A 64 7.88 -8.13 4.62
CA ILE A 64 9.04 -7.27 4.81
C ILE A 64 10.05 -7.96 5.70
N ARG A 65 11.30 -7.97 5.25
CA ARG A 65 12.42 -8.47 6.04
C ARG A 65 12.92 -7.36 6.96
N THR A 66 12.87 -7.61 8.26
CA THR A 66 13.39 -6.73 9.29
C THR A 66 14.51 -7.49 10.02
N GLY A 67 15.75 -7.27 9.58
CA GLY A 67 16.92 -8.01 10.06
C GLY A 67 16.86 -9.50 9.67
N LYS A 68 16.76 -10.37 10.69
CA LYS A 68 16.68 -11.84 10.51
C LYS A 68 15.25 -12.37 10.42
N VAL A 69 14.24 -11.54 10.67
CA VAL A 69 12.83 -11.96 10.71
C VAL A 69 12.10 -11.44 9.47
N ILE A 70 11.16 -12.24 8.95
CA ILE A 70 10.19 -11.80 7.94
C ILE A 70 8.89 -11.52 8.67
N VAL A 71 8.39 -10.29 8.54
CA VAL A 71 7.12 -9.87 9.11
C VAL A 71 6.10 -9.75 7.98
N TYR A 72 4.91 -10.28 8.23
CA TYR A 72 3.75 -10.16 7.36
C TYR A 72 2.94 -8.96 7.81
N HIS A 73 2.65 -8.06 6.88
CA HIS A 73 1.84 -6.88 7.13
C HIS A 73 0.71 -6.82 6.12
N GLY A 74 -0.53 -6.77 6.62
CA GLY A 74 -1.69 -6.35 5.86
C GLY A 74 -1.78 -4.83 5.85
N TRP A 75 -2.19 -4.26 4.72
CA TRP A 75 -2.47 -2.82 4.60
C TRP A 75 -3.71 -2.59 3.73
N CYS A 76 -4.69 -1.89 4.28
CA CYS A 76 -5.86 -1.43 3.52
C CYS A 76 -5.59 -0.04 2.96
N ILE A 77 -5.91 0.18 1.68
CA ILE A 77 -5.67 1.47 1.01
C ILE A 77 -6.95 2.28 1.09
N PHE A 78 -6.94 3.29 1.95
CA PHE A 78 -8.05 4.26 2.07
C PHE A 78 -7.74 5.56 1.34
N GLU A 79 -6.46 5.84 1.17
CA GLU A 79 -5.94 7.08 0.63
C GLU A 79 -6.07 7.13 -0.90
N GLU A 80 -6.36 8.31 -1.43
CA GLU A 80 -6.38 8.58 -2.86
C GLU A 80 -4.97 8.89 -3.40
N THR A 81 -4.04 9.24 -2.51
CA THR A 81 -2.67 9.65 -2.85
C THR A 81 -1.61 8.66 -2.36
N GLY A 82 -0.35 8.88 -2.74
CA GLY A 82 0.78 8.07 -2.26
C GLY A 82 1.02 6.76 -3.03
N TRP A 83 0.12 6.35 -3.92
CA TRP A 83 0.25 5.13 -4.71
C TRP A 83 -0.14 5.32 -6.18
N VAL A 84 0.31 4.40 -7.02
CA VAL A 84 -0.08 4.31 -8.43
C VAL A 84 -0.43 2.87 -8.80
N LYS A 85 -1.49 2.68 -9.58
CA LYS A 85 -1.79 1.39 -10.21
C LYS A 85 -0.73 1.07 -11.25
N VAL A 86 -0.22 -0.16 -11.25
CA VAL A 86 0.81 -0.62 -12.18
C VAL A 86 0.37 -1.89 -12.88
N GLN A 87 0.79 -2.04 -14.13
CA GLN A 87 0.59 -3.30 -14.85
C GLN A 87 1.54 -4.38 -14.33
N PRO A 88 1.12 -5.66 -14.30
CA PRO A 88 2.03 -6.77 -14.09
C PRO A 88 3.16 -6.71 -15.12
N ARG A 89 4.40 -6.95 -14.68
CA ARG A 89 5.52 -7.06 -15.61
C ARG A 89 5.22 -8.25 -16.53
N LYS A 90 5.06 -8.01 -17.84
CA LYS A 90 4.92 -9.09 -18.82
C LYS A 90 6.09 -10.06 -18.60
N LYS A 91 5.80 -11.31 -18.28
CA LYS A 91 6.81 -12.37 -18.28
C LYS A 91 7.32 -12.44 -19.74
N LYS A 92 8.61 -12.19 -19.93
CA LYS A 92 9.30 -12.57 -21.17
C LYS A 92 9.45 -14.08 -21.18
#